data_AF-A0A662PA60-F1
#
_entry.id   AF-A0A662PA60-F1
#
_cell.length_a   1.000
_cell.length_b   1.000
_cell.length_c   1.000
_cell.angle_alpha   90.00
_cell.angle_beta   90.00
_cell.angle_gamma   90.00
#
_symmetry.space_group_name_H-M   'P 1'
#
loop_
_entity.id
_entity.type
_entity.pdbx_description
1 polymer ?
#
loop_
_entity_poly.entity_id
_entity_poly.type
_entity_poly.pdbx_seq_one_letter_code
_entity_poly.pdbx_strand_id
1 'polypeptide(L)'
;MRKGEKIALAIVIVSFVIGVCCYSQMPEKMATHWNSKGNVDDYGTRFEGLFFLPFLLVGLFLVFMAIPKVDPLKYNIEQFRKYYDNFIVLFFILLLFCYLWSILWNFGIETSPNIIIPTGIGLLFFYVGILLENAKRNWFIGIRTPWTLSSENVWNKTHKIGGKLFKIVGLIIILGVFFQKYVLFFILAPSLLTAGYLVVYSYYEYQKELSTHQE
;
A
#
# COMPACT_ATOMS: atom_id res chain seq x y z
N MET A 1 -6.78 -22.06 1.09
CA MET A 1 -6.10 -20.80 0.72
C MET A 1 -6.43 -20.44 -0.72
N ARG A 2 -6.83 -19.19 -0.97
CA ARG A 2 -7.09 -18.67 -2.33
C ARG A 2 -5.78 -18.49 -3.10
N LYS A 3 -5.87 -18.31 -4.42
CA LYS A 3 -4.70 -18.14 -5.30
C LYS A 3 -3.80 -16.97 -4.84
N GLY A 4 -4.37 -15.81 -4.53
CA GLY A 4 -3.61 -14.65 -4.06
C GLY A 4 -2.88 -14.91 -2.74
N GLU A 5 -3.53 -15.62 -1.81
CA GLU A 5 -2.94 -16.00 -0.52
C GLU A 5 -1.76 -16.95 -0.70
N LYS A 6 -1.85 -17.92 -1.63
CA LYS A 6 -0.73 -18.82 -1.96
C LYS A 6 0.46 -18.05 -2.55
N ILE A 7 0.20 -17.06 -3.40
CA ILE A 7 1.24 -16.21 -3.99
C ILE A 7 1.93 -15.38 -2.89
N ALA A 8 1.17 -14.73 -2.02
CA ALA A 8 1.72 -13.96 -0.91
C ALA A 8 2.56 -14.83 0.03
N LEU A 9 2.08 -16.05 0.35
CA LEU A 9 2.86 -17.02 1.15
C LEU A 9 4.14 -17.45 0.44
N ALA A 10 4.09 -17.70 -0.87
CA ALA A 10 5.29 -18.02 -1.64
C ALA A 10 6.31 -16.88 -1.60
N ILE A 11 5.86 -15.62 -1.70
CA ILE A 11 6.73 -14.43 -1.56
C ILE A 11 7.40 -14.38 -0.18
N VAL A 12 6.66 -14.68 0.89
CA VAL A 12 7.21 -14.77 2.26
C VAL A 12 8.30 -15.84 2.33
N ILE A 13 8.02 -17.05 1.83
CA ILE A 13 9.00 -18.15 1.88
C ILE A 13 10.25 -17.80 1.05
N VAL A 14 10.05 -17.27 -0.16
CA VAL A 14 11.14 -16.86 -1.05
C VAL A 14 12.01 -15.78 -0.41
N SER A 15 11.43 -14.80 0.30
CA SER A 15 12.22 -13.76 0.95
C SER A 15 13.10 -14.32 2.07
N PHE A 16 12.63 -15.30 2.86
CA PHE A 16 13.49 -16.01 3.82
C PHE A 16 14.60 -16.81 3.14
N VAL A 17 14.28 -17.55 2.07
CA VAL A 17 15.29 -18.32 1.32
C VAL A 17 16.39 -17.41 0.81
N ILE A 18 16.03 -16.26 0.22
CA ILE A 18 17.00 -15.25 -0.24
C ILE A 18 17.83 -14.73 0.93
N GLY A 19 17.19 -14.38 2.05
CA GLY A 19 17.88 -13.93 3.26
C GLY A 19 18.94 -14.92 3.76
N VAL A 20 18.60 -16.21 3.80
CA VAL A 20 19.53 -17.28 4.20
C VAL A 20 20.66 -17.45 3.18
N CYS A 21 20.36 -17.50 1.87
CA CYS A 21 21.36 -17.67 0.82
C CYS A 21 22.34 -16.49 0.72
N CYS A 22 21.88 -15.27 0.99
CA CYS A 22 22.70 -14.06 0.96
C CYS A 22 23.44 -13.79 2.28
N TYR A 23 23.12 -14.50 3.37
CA TYR A 23 23.61 -14.17 4.71
C TYR A 23 25.13 -14.09 4.80
N SER A 24 25.85 -15.12 4.36
CA SER A 24 27.32 -15.15 4.42
C SER A 24 28.01 -14.16 3.48
N GLN A 25 27.29 -13.65 2.48
CA GLN A 25 27.82 -12.75 1.45
C GLN A 25 27.60 -11.27 1.80
N MET A 26 26.67 -10.97 2.70
CA MET A 26 26.34 -9.61 3.09
C MET A 26 27.37 -9.01 4.06
N PRO A 27 27.63 -7.70 3.97
CA PRO A 27 28.48 -7.00 4.93
C PRO A 27 27.90 -7.11 6.35
N GLU A 28 28.76 -6.99 7.38
CA GLU A 28 28.31 -7.01 8.78
C GLU A 28 27.36 -5.85 9.11
N LYS A 29 27.55 -4.72 8.42
CA LYS A 29 26.75 -3.51 8.53
C LYS A 29 26.07 -3.25 7.19
N MET A 30 24.74 -3.28 7.19
CA MET A 30 23.91 -3.09 5.99
C MET A 30 23.16 -1.77 6.09
N ALA A 31 23.04 -1.04 4.97
CA ALA A 31 22.15 0.09 4.86
C ALA A 31 20.69 -0.39 5.00
N THR A 32 19.94 0.24 5.90
CA THR A 32 18.56 -0.12 6.24
C THR A 32 17.57 1.00 5.96
N HIS A 33 18.04 2.24 5.84
CA HIS A 33 17.22 3.41 5.53
C HIS A 33 17.95 4.40 4.63
N TRP A 34 17.16 5.11 3.82
CA TRP A 34 17.61 6.17 2.93
C TRP A 34 16.74 7.40 3.13
N ASN A 35 17.37 8.56 3.29
CA ASN A 35 16.65 9.83 3.45
C ASN A 35 16.03 10.32 2.13
N SER A 36 15.31 11.44 2.21
CA SER A 36 14.67 12.09 1.06
C SER A 36 15.60 12.49 -0.08
N LYS A 37 16.91 12.63 0.18
CA LYS A 37 17.93 12.92 -0.83
C LYS A 37 18.47 11.64 -1.49
N GLY A 38 18.06 10.47 -1.02
CA GLY A 38 18.53 9.16 -1.46
C GLY A 38 19.83 8.71 -0.82
N ASN A 39 20.32 9.43 0.20
CA ASN A 39 21.53 9.04 0.93
C ASN A 39 21.17 8.10 2.08
N VAL A 40 22.03 7.11 2.35
CA VAL A 40 21.92 6.27 3.55
C VAL A 40 22.11 7.12 4.79
N ASP A 41 21.16 7.04 5.72
CA ASP A 41 21.20 7.72 7.02
C ASP A 41 21.00 6.77 8.19
N ASP A 42 20.74 5.49 7.94
CA ASP A 42 20.70 4.44 8.97
C ASP A 42 21.30 3.11 8.47
N TYR A 43 21.86 2.36 9.42
CA TYR A 43 22.47 1.06 9.17
C TYR A 43 22.09 0.08 10.27
N GLY A 44 21.79 -1.15 9.87
CA GLY A 44 21.57 -2.27 10.78
C GLY A 44 22.67 -3.33 10.71
N THR A 45 22.56 -4.30 11.59
CA THR A 45 23.32 -5.56 11.48
C THR A 45 22.90 -6.33 10.21
N ARG A 46 23.78 -7.22 9.76
CA ARG A 46 23.48 -8.20 8.70
C ARG A 46 22.15 -8.92 8.89
N PHE A 47 21.84 -9.31 10.13
CA PHE A 47 20.59 -10.01 10.45
C PHE A 47 19.38 -9.10 10.25
N GLU A 48 19.43 -7.89 10.77
CA GLU A 48 18.33 -6.92 10.63
C GLU A 48 18.10 -6.55 9.17
N GLY A 49 19.17 -6.24 8.43
CA GLY A 49 19.08 -5.90 7.00
C GLY A 49 18.46 -7.00 6.13
N LEU A 50 18.72 -8.26 6.46
CA LEU A 50 18.20 -9.40 5.67
C LEU A 50 16.84 -9.92 6.14
N PHE A 51 16.51 -9.85 7.42
CA PHE A 51 15.33 -10.54 7.96
C PHE A 51 14.22 -9.62 8.48
N PHE A 52 14.46 -8.31 8.66
CA PHE A 52 13.40 -7.39 9.08
C PHE A 52 12.21 -7.42 8.10
N LEU A 53 12.45 -7.26 6.79
CA LEU A 53 11.36 -7.25 5.81
C LEU A 53 10.69 -8.62 5.65
N PRO A 54 11.40 -9.77 5.59
CA PRO A 54 10.77 -11.09 5.67
C PRO A 54 9.86 -11.29 6.88
N PHE A 55 10.28 -10.87 8.09
CA PHE A 55 9.42 -10.95 9.28
C PHE A 55 8.22 -10.00 9.18
N LEU A 56 8.40 -8.79 8.67
CA LEU A 56 7.30 -7.86 8.40
C LEU A 56 6.29 -8.47 7.42
N LEU A 57 6.75 -9.15 6.37
CA LEU A 57 5.90 -9.86 5.40
C LEU A 57 5.06 -10.95 6.06
N VAL A 58 5.60 -11.69 7.05
CA VAL A 58 4.82 -12.67 7.84
C VAL A 58 3.70 -11.96 8.61
N GLY A 59 4.02 -10.88 9.33
CA GLY A 59 3.03 -10.11 10.09
C GLY A 59 1.92 -9.57 9.20
N LEU A 60 2.29 -8.95 8.09
CA LEU A 60 1.35 -8.44 7.08
C LEU A 60 0.50 -9.55 6.47
N PHE A 61 1.10 -10.71 6.19
CA PHE A 61 0.38 -11.85 5.63
C PHE A 61 -0.72 -12.29 6.58
N LEU A 62 -0.39 -12.47 7.87
CA LEU A 62 -1.37 -12.84 8.90
C LEU A 62 -2.48 -11.80 9.02
N VAL A 63 -2.15 -10.50 9.04
CA VAL A 63 -3.14 -9.41 9.10
C VAL A 63 -4.09 -9.43 7.91
N PHE A 64 -3.57 -9.51 6.68
CA PHE A 64 -4.42 -9.55 5.48
C PHE A 64 -5.26 -10.83 5.40
N MET A 65 -4.75 -11.97 5.87
CA MET A 65 -5.55 -13.19 5.93
C MET A 65 -6.64 -13.14 7.01
N ALA A 66 -6.45 -12.33 8.05
CA ALA A 66 -7.41 -12.15 9.13
C ALA A 66 -8.57 -11.22 8.75
N ILE A 67 -8.30 -10.11 8.04
CA ILE A 67 -9.30 -9.07 7.72
C ILE A 67 -10.63 -9.65 7.19
N PRO A 68 -10.69 -10.48 6.13
CA PRO A 68 -11.96 -11.01 5.62
C PRO A 68 -12.68 -11.96 6.58
N LYS A 69 -12.00 -12.45 7.62
CA LYS A 69 -12.57 -13.39 8.61
C LYS A 69 -13.15 -12.66 9.82
N VAL A 70 -12.52 -11.56 10.23
CA VAL A 70 -12.86 -10.80 11.44
C VAL A 70 -13.76 -9.59 11.18
N ASP A 71 -13.86 -9.11 9.94
CA ASP A 71 -14.74 -7.99 9.59
C ASP A 71 -16.21 -8.30 9.94
N PRO A 72 -16.93 -7.44 10.70
CA PRO A 72 -18.35 -7.63 11.01
C PRO A 72 -19.24 -7.72 9.75
N LEU A 73 -18.84 -7.06 8.68
CA LEU A 73 -19.47 -7.05 7.35
C LEU A 73 -18.68 -7.92 6.35
N LYS A 74 -18.06 -9.03 6.79
CA LYS A 74 -17.28 -9.96 5.94
C LYS A 74 -17.97 -10.40 4.64
N TYR A 75 -19.29 -10.51 4.61
CA TYR A 75 -20.04 -10.82 3.37
C TYR A 75 -19.82 -9.76 2.28
N ASN A 76 -19.68 -8.49 2.66
CA ASN A 76 -19.38 -7.40 1.73
C ASN A 76 -17.96 -7.51 1.18
N ILE A 77 -16.99 -7.95 1.99
CA ILE A 77 -15.62 -8.21 1.52
C ILE A 77 -15.62 -9.32 0.46
N GLU A 78 -16.42 -10.36 0.63
CA GLU A 78 -16.52 -11.44 -0.35
C GLU A 78 -17.01 -10.98 -1.73
N GLN A 79 -17.85 -9.94 -1.79
CA GLN A 79 -18.35 -9.39 -3.06
C GLN A 79 -17.26 -8.72 -3.92
N PHE A 80 -16.21 -8.16 -3.30
CA PHE A 80 -15.09 -7.53 -4.01
C PHE A 80 -13.77 -8.27 -3.80
N ARG A 81 -13.85 -9.54 -3.37
CA ARG A 81 -12.70 -10.32 -2.93
C ARG A 81 -11.60 -10.45 -3.97
N LYS A 82 -11.96 -10.48 -5.25
CA LYS A 82 -11.00 -10.48 -6.37
C LYS A 82 -10.07 -9.26 -6.32
N TYR A 83 -10.62 -8.06 -6.10
CA TYR A 83 -9.84 -6.82 -6.05
C TYR A 83 -8.97 -6.76 -4.80
N TYR A 84 -9.50 -7.25 -3.68
CA TYR A 84 -8.75 -7.36 -2.43
C TYR A 84 -7.56 -8.32 -2.55
N ASP A 85 -7.77 -9.55 -3.06
CA ASP A 85 -6.71 -10.54 -3.23
C ASP A 85 -5.63 -10.04 -4.21
N ASN A 86 -6.02 -9.34 -5.28
CA ASN A 86 -5.08 -8.72 -6.22
C ASN A 86 -4.28 -7.58 -5.57
N PHE A 87 -4.91 -6.76 -4.72
CA PHE A 87 -4.21 -5.73 -3.95
C PHE A 87 -3.14 -6.36 -3.04
N ILE A 88 -3.48 -7.45 -2.33
CA ILE A 88 -2.51 -8.18 -1.50
C ILE A 88 -1.33 -8.64 -2.35
N VAL A 89 -1.59 -9.28 -3.50
CA VAL A 89 -0.50 -9.77 -4.38
C VAL A 89 0.39 -8.62 -4.83
N LEU A 90 -0.18 -7.51 -5.32
CA LEU A 90 0.59 -6.35 -5.77
C LEU A 90 1.39 -5.70 -4.64
N PHE A 91 0.79 -5.62 -3.45
CA PHE A 91 1.45 -5.09 -2.25
C PHE A 91 2.64 -5.96 -1.83
N PHE A 92 2.49 -7.29 -1.85
CA PHE A 92 3.58 -8.22 -1.54
C PHE A 92 4.67 -8.20 -2.61
N ILE A 93 4.32 -8.09 -3.89
CA ILE A 93 5.29 -7.92 -4.98
C ILE A 93 6.08 -6.63 -4.78
N LEU A 94 5.42 -5.52 -4.42
CA LEU A 94 6.10 -4.25 -4.13
C LEU A 94 7.10 -4.40 -2.99
N LEU A 95 6.70 -5.02 -1.88
CA LEU A 95 7.59 -5.23 -0.74
C LEU A 95 8.75 -6.17 -1.07
N LEU A 96 8.51 -7.26 -1.81
CA LEU A 96 9.58 -8.13 -2.30
C LEU A 96 10.53 -7.37 -3.23
N PHE A 97 10.01 -6.51 -4.09
CA PHE A 97 10.81 -5.68 -4.96
C PHE A 97 11.70 -4.71 -4.16
N CYS A 98 11.16 -4.04 -3.14
CA CYS A 98 11.95 -3.21 -2.22
C CYS A 98 13.01 -4.03 -1.47
N TYR A 99 12.68 -5.25 -1.05
CA TYR A 99 13.62 -6.17 -0.40
C TYR A 99 14.81 -6.52 -1.30
N LEU A 100 14.52 -6.97 -2.52
CA LEU A 100 15.53 -7.32 -3.52
C LEU A 100 16.38 -6.11 -3.86
N TRP A 101 15.76 -4.94 -4.03
CA TRP A 101 16.47 -3.70 -4.28
C TRP A 101 17.43 -3.34 -3.13
N SER A 102 16.99 -3.45 -1.87
CA SER A 102 17.84 -3.21 -0.70
C SER A 102 19.04 -4.16 -0.65
N ILE A 103 18.83 -5.44 -0.96
CA ILE A 103 19.91 -6.43 -1.06
C ILE A 103 20.89 -6.07 -2.17
N LEU A 104 20.41 -5.74 -3.37
CA LEU A 104 21.26 -5.34 -4.50
C LEU A 104 22.06 -4.06 -4.20
N TRP A 105 21.44 -3.10 -3.51
CA TRP A 105 22.12 -1.89 -3.06
C TRP A 105 23.26 -2.23 -2.10
N ASN A 106 23.02 -3.12 -1.13
CA ASN A 106 24.05 -3.57 -0.18
C ASN A 106 25.13 -4.48 -0.81
N PHE A 107 24.89 -5.04 -2.00
CA PHE A 107 25.92 -5.67 -2.84
C PHE A 107 26.78 -4.67 -3.62
N GLY A 108 26.47 -3.37 -3.54
CA GLY A 108 27.18 -2.29 -4.26
C GLY A 108 26.54 -1.88 -5.57
N ILE A 109 25.36 -2.41 -5.92
CA ILE A 109 24.59 -1.95 -7.09
C ILE A 109 23.72 -0.76 -6.67
N GLU A 110 24.37 0.38 -6.49
CA GLU A 110 23.74 1.59 -5.99
C GLU A 110 22.88 2.25 -7.07
N THR A 111 21.56 2.22 -6.86
CA THR A 111 20.58 2.94 -7.69
C THR A 111 19.75 3.86 -6.81
N SER A 112 19.16 4.91 -7.40
CA SER A 112 18.42 5.92 -6.64
C SER A 112 17.12 5.35 -6.05
N PRO A 113 16.93 5.35 -4.71
CA PRO A 113 15.65 4.98 -4.10
C PRO A 113 14.52 5.90 -4.55
N ASN A 114 14.84 7.15 -4.91
CA ASN A 114 13.91 8.17 -5.38
C ASN A 114 13.34 7.89 -6.79
N ILE A 115 13.79 6.83 -7.45
CA ILE A 115 13.19 6.30 -8.68
C ILE A 115 12.41 5.03 -8.36
N ILE A 116 13.08 4.07 -7.71
CA ILE A 116 12.60 2.71 -7.51
C ILE A 116 11.35 2.67 -6.61
N ILE A 117 11.43 3.29 -5.44
CA ILE A 117 10.35 3.24 -4.45
C ILE A 117 9.10 4.01 -4.93
N PRO A 118 9.21 5.26 -5.42
CA PRO A 118 8.05 6.02 -5.89
C PRO A 118 7.33 5.36 -7.06
N THR A 119 8.06 4.71 -7.98
CA THR A 119 7.45 3.97 -9.10
C THR A 119 6.52 2.88 -8.59
N GLY A 120 7.00 2.08 -7.64
CA GLY A 120 6.21 1.03 -7.02
C GLY A 120 5.01 1.56 -6.21
N ILE A 121 5.22 2.63 -5.45
CA ILE A 121 4.14 3.30 -4.69
C ILE A 121 3.06 3.85 -5.63
N GLY A 122 3.45 4.51 -6.73
CA GLY A 122 2.51 5.08 -7.69
C GLY A 122 1.64 4.02 -8.38
N LEU A 123 2.24 2.89 -8.76
CA LEU A 123 1.50 1.72 -9.29
C LEU A 123 0.53 1.15 -8.25
N LEU A 124 0.96 1.04 -6.99
CA LEU A 124 0.10 0.58 -5.90
C LEU A 124 -1.07 1.55 -5.68
N PHE A 125 -0.84 2.85 -5.63
CA PHE A 125 -1.88 3.88 -5.48
C PHE A 125 -2.88 3.83 -6.63
N PHE A 126 -2.41 3.62 -7.86
CA PHE A 126 -3.29 3.43 -9.00
C PHE A 126 -4.21 2.22 -8.80
N TYR A 127 -3.65 1.10 -8.33
CA TYR A 127 -4.44 -0.09 -8.03
C TYR A 127 -5.39 0.11 -6.84
N VAL A 128 -4.98 0.84 -5.80
CA VAL A 128 -5.86 1.24 -4.70
C VAL A 128 -7.07 1.99 -5.25
N GLY A 129 -6.90 2.85 -6.25
CA GLY A 129 -8.02 3.49 -6.93
C GLY A 129 -9.01 2.49 -7.57
N ILE A 130 -8.51 1.42 -8.19
CA ILE A 130 -9.36 0.33 -8.73
C ILE A 130 -10.07 -0.42 -7.60
N LEU A 131 -9.36 -0.72 -6.51
CA LEU A 131 -9.93 -1.37 -5.33
C LEU A 131 -11.07 -0.53 -4.74
N LEU A 132 -10.87 0.77 -4.57
CA LEU A 132 -11.86 1.69 -4.01
C LEU A 132 -13.15 1.71 -4.81
N GLU A 133 -13.09 1.78 -6.15
CA GLU A 133 -14.30 1.79 -7.00
C GLU A 133 -15.17 0.54 -6.84
N ASN A 134 -14.58 -0.57 -6.40
CA ASN A 134 -15.26 -1.86 -6.24
C ASN A 134 -15.55 -2.20 -4.77
N ALA A 135 -14.94 -1.51 -3.82
CA ALA A 135 -15.06 -1.80 -2.41
C ALA A 135 -16.50 -1.61 -1.93
N LYS A 136 -17.02 -2.61 -1.23
CA LYS A 136 -18.32 -2.55 -0.54
C LYS A 136 -18.11 -2.16 0.91
N ARG A 137 -19.14 -1.59 1.55
CA ARG A 137 -19.07 -1.11 2.93
C ARG A 137 -18.54 -2.19 3.87
N ASN A 138 -17.45 -1.88 4.56
CA ASN A 138 -16.75 -2.79 5.47
C ASN A 138 -15.94 -1.96 6.49
N TRP A 139 -15.37 -2.62 7.50
CA TRP A 139 -14.70 -1.95 8.61
C TRP A 139 -13.18 -1.81 8.44
N PHE A 140 -12.55 -2.47 7.46
CA PHE A 140 -11.08 -2.51 7.33
C PHE A 140 -10.50 -1.87 6.07
N ILE A 141 -11.23 -1.88 4.96
CA ILE A 141 -10.74 -1.60 3.60
C ILE A 141 -11.50 -0.42 3.01
N GLY A 142 -10.78 0.60 2.57
CA GLY A 142 -11.33 1.78 1.89
C GLY A 142 -11.36 3.05 2.75
N ILE A 143 -12.17 4.01 2.35
CA ILE A 143 -12.34 5.32 2.98
C ILE A 143 -13.40 5.19 4.07
N ARG A 144 -12.97 5.11 5.33
CA ARG A 144 -13.80 4.74 6.49
C ARG A 144 -14.04 5.92 7.42
N THR A 145 -14.68 6.96 6.91
CA THR A 145 -15.17 8.05 7.76
C THR A 145 -16.46 7.63 8.48
N PRO A 146 -16.82 8.26 9.61
CA PRO A 146 -18.09 7.98 10.30
C PRO A 146 -19.28 7.97 9.33
N TRP A 147 -19.29 8.91 8.37
CA TRP A 147 -20.35 9.09 7.39
C TRP A 147 -20.43 7.97 6.36
N THR A 148 -19.29 7.52 5.83
CA THR A 148 -19.26 6.37 4.90
C THR A 148 -19.66 5.06 5.58
N LEU A 149 -19.37 4.90 6.88
CA LEU A 149 -19.77 3.71 7.63
C LEU A 149 -21.27 3.73 7.96
N SER A 150 -21.85 4.91 8.18
CA SER A 150 -23.27 5.06 8.47
C SER A 150 -24.18 4.85 7.25
N SER A 151 -23.76 5.24 6.05
CA SER A 151 -24.59 5.16 4.83
C SER A 151 -23.89 4.47 3.65
N GLU A 152 -24.56 3.47 3.08
CA GLU A 152 -24.08 2.78 1.87
C GLU A 152 -24.08 3.69 0.63
N ASN A 153 -25.02 4.64 0.54
CA ASN A 153 -25.04 5.61 -0.55
C ASN A 153 -23.84 6.57 -0.46
N VAL A 154 -23.55 7.11 0.73
CA VAL A 154 -22.36 7.94 0.97
C VAL A 154 -21.07 7.15 0.74
N TRP A 155 -21.03 5.88 1.15
CA TRP A 155 -19.92 4.97 0.84
C TRP A 155 -19.67 4.90 -0.66
N ASN A 156 -20.69 4.56 -1.45
CA ASN A 156 -20.57 4.36 -2.89
C ASN A 156 -20.14 5.64 -3.62
N LYS A 157 -20.73 6.80 -3.27
CA LYS A 157 -20.34 8.09 -3.87
C LYS A 157 -18.90 8.46 -3.56
N THR A 158 -18.51 8.37 -2.29
CA THR A 158 -17.16 8.71 -1.83
C THR A 158 -16.10 7.81 -2.46
N HIS A 159 -16.36 6.50 -2.52
CA HIS A 159 -15.43 5.53 -3.11
C HIS A 159 -15.32 5.65 -4.62
N LYS A 160 -16.39 6.02 -5.33
CA LYS A 160 -16.34 6.29 -6.77
C LYS A 160 -15.45 7.49 -7.09
N ILE A 161 -15.51 8.57 -6.31
CA ILE A 161 -14.63 9.73 -6.49
C ILE A 161 -13.21 9.40 -6.02
N GLY A 162 -13.09 8.79 -4.84
CA GLY A 162 -11.80 8.38 -4.29
C GLY A 162 -11.03 7.46 -5.22
N GLY A 163 -11.71 6.51 -5.87
CA GLY A 163 -11.12 5.65 -6.87
C GLY A 163 -10.45 6.40 -8.03
N LYS A 164 -11.13 7.41 -8.58
CA LYS A 164 -10.57 8.28 -9.62
C LYS A 164 -9.38 9.10 -9.11
N LEU A 165 -9.52 9.70 -7.92
CA LEU A 165 -8.47 10.53 -7.35
C LEU A 165 -7.22 9.72 -7.03
N PHE A 166 -7.34 8.53 -6.43
CA PHE A 166 -6.19 7.66 -6.14
C PHE A 166 -5.47 7.18 -7.41
N LYS A 167 -6.19 6.94 -8.52
CA LYS A 167 -5.56 6.71 -9.84
C LYS A 167 -4.74 7.90 -10.30
N ILE A 168 -5.30 9.11 -10.20
CA ILE A 168 -4.61 10.35 -10.56
C ILE A 168 -3.37 10.55 -9.66
N VAL A 169 -3.50 10.36 -8.35
CA VAL A 169 -2.38 10.42 -7.40
C VAL A 169 -1.28 9.43 -7.79
N GLY A 170 -1.63 8.19 -8.12
CA GLY A 170 -0.66 7.19 -8.57
C GLY A 170 0.13 7.64 -9.81
N LEU A 171 -0.54 8.26 -10.78
CA LEU A 171 0.12 8.82 -11.98
C LEU A 171 1.00 10.02 -11.64
N ILE A 172 0.54 10.93 -10.76
CA ILE A 172 1.32 12.08 -10.29
C ILE A 172 2.61 11.62 -9.59
N ILE A 173 2.53 10.56 -8.78
CA ILE A 173 3.70 9.98 -8.11
C ILE A 173 4.71 9.44 -9.14
N ILE A 174 4.24 8.71 -10.15
CA ILE A 174 5.11 8.19 -11.22
C ILE A 174 5.77 9.34 -11.99
N LEU A 175 5.04 10.41 -12.30
CA LEU A 175 5.62 11.61 -12.92
C LEU A 175 6.65 12.30 -12.02
N GLY A 176 6.47 12.21 -10.70
CA GLY A 176 7.41 12.72 -9.70
C GLY A 176 8.81 12.10 -9.79
N VAL A 177 8.95 10.91 -10.39
CA VAL A 177 10.25 10.24 -10.59
C VAL A 177 11.19 11.08 -11.47
N PHE A 178 10.66 11.85 -12.43
CA PHE A 178 11.46 12.77 -13.25
C PHE A 178 11.98 13.99 -12.46
N PHE A 179 11.43 14.22 -11.27
CA PHE A 179 11.76 15.32 -10.37
C PHE A 179 12.24 14.79 -9.02
N GLN A 180 13.23 13.88 -9.01
CA GLN A 180 13.70 13.13 -7.84
C GLN A 180 13.88 13.99 -6.56
N LYS A 181 14.40 15.21 -6.68
CA LYS A 181 14.57 16.15 -5.55
C LYS A 181 13.26 16.49 -4.83
N TYR A 182 12.15 16.47 -5.54
CA TYR A 182 10.82 16.81 -5.05
C TYR A 182 9.91 15.58 -4.93
N VAL A 183 10.43 14.36 -5.06
CA VAL A 183 9.58 13.16 -5.17
C VAL A 183 8.70 12.95 -3.93
N LEU A 184 9.19 13.29 -2.74
CA LEU A 184 8.36 13.27 -1.53
C LEU A 184 7.17 14.24 -1.60
N PHE A 185 7.33 15.40 -2.24
CA PHE A 185 6.23 16.33 -2.45
C PHE A 185 5.18 15.73 -3.39
N PHE A 186 5.61 15.08 -4.48
CA PHE A 186 4.73 14.36 -5.41
C PHE A 186 4.01 13.17 -4.79
N ILE A 187 4.54 12.59 -3.70
CA ILE A 187 3.87 11.55 -2.93
C ILE A 187 2.91 12.17 -1.91
N LEU A 188 3.41 13.03 -1.03
CA LEU A 188 2.67 13.48 0.15
C LEU A 188 1.57 14.48 -0.20
N ALA A 189 1.86 15.50 -1.01
CA ALA A 189 0.91 16.58 -1.27
C ALA A 189 -0.39 16.08 -1.94
N PRO A 190 -0.36 15.37 -3.08
CA PRO A 190 -1.60 14.91 -3.72
C PRO A 190 -2.32 13.84 -2.90
N SER A 191 -1.58 12.98 -2.17
CA SER A 191 -2.18 11.96 -1.29
C SER A 191 -2.93 12.59 -0.12
N LEU A 192 -2.32 13.54 0.58
CA LEU A 192 -2.93 14.21 1.73
C LEU A 192 -4.10 15.12 1.31
N LEU A 193 -3.95 15.86 0.20
CA LEU A 193 -5.04 16.67 -0.35
C LEU A 193 -6.24 15.80 -0.77
N THR A 194 -5.97 14.66 -1.43
CA THR A 194 -7.02 13.71 -1.81
C THR A 194 -7.70 13.13 -0.57
N ALA A 195 -6.93 12.71 0.43
CA ALA A 195 -7.47 12.17 1.67
C ALA A 195 -8.35 13.22 2.39
N GLY A 196 -7.84 14.44 2.59
CA GLY A 196 -8.58 15.53 3.23
C GLY A 196 -9.85 15.90 2.46
N TYR A 197 -9.76 16.00 1.13
CA TYR A 197 -10.93 16.23 0.27
C TYR A 197 -11.99 15.14 0.44
N LEU A 198 -11.61 13.86 0.45
CA LEU A 198 -12.55 12.74 0.58
C LEU A 198 -13.25 12.71 1.94
N VAL A 199 -12.55 13.11 3.01
CA VAL A 199 -13.18 13.30 4.33
C VAL A 199 -14.27 14.36 4.24
N VAL A 200 -13.93 15.57 3.75
CA VAL A 200 -14.90 16.68 3.62
C VAL A 200 -16.06 16.31 2.69
N TYR A 201 -15.77 15.67 1.56
CA TYR A 201 -16.77 15.21 0.60
C TYR A 201 -17.75 14.23 1.24
N SER A 202 -17.25 13.24 1.99
CA SER A 202 -18.12 12.26 2.65
C SER A 202 -19.01 12.87 3.73
N TYR A 203 -18.56 13.90 4.44
CA TYR A 203 -19.40 14.67 5.35
C TYR A 203 -20.54 15.39 4.61
N TYR A 204 -20.19 16.09 3.54
CA TYR A 204 -21.15 16.89 2.78
C TYR A 204 -22.23 16.02 2.13
N GLU A 205 -21.86 14.88 1.53
CA GLU A 205 -22.84 13.95 0.97
C GLU A 205 -23.76 13.34 2.05
N TYR A 206 -23.26 13.14 3.27
CA TYR A 206 -24.09 12.68 4.38
C TYR A 206 -25.07 13.75 4.88
N GLN A 207 -24.65 15.02 4.95
CA GLN A 207 -25.55 16.13 5.28
C GLN A 207 -26.68 16.28 4.26
N LYS A 208 -26.37 16.16 2.96
CA LYS A 208 -27.40 16.15 1.90
C LYS A 208 -28.42 15.03 2.09
N GLU A 209 -27.95 13.82 2.38
CA GLU A 209 -28.81 12.66 2.58
C GLU A 209 -29.79 12.89 3.74
N LEU A 210 -29.32 13.46 4.86
CA LEU A 210 -30.18 13.81 6.00
C LEU A 210 -31.24 14.86 5.63
N SER A 211 -30.88 15.89 4.86
CA SER A 211 -31.86 16.92 4.45
C SER A 211 -32.95 16.37 3.54
N THR A 212 -32.63 15.43 2.64
CA THR A 212 -33.62 14.83 1.72
C THR A 212 -34.59 13.88 2.42
N HIS A 213 -34.23 13.33 3.59
CA HIS A 213 -35.14 12.50 4.39
C HIS A 213 -36.10 13.30 5.29
N GLN A 214 -35.94 14.62 5.38
CA GLN A 214 -36.79 15.50 6.17
C GLN A 214 -37.89 16.20 5.34
N GLU A 215 -37.84 16.11 4.00
CA GLU A 215 -38.87 16.56 3.05
C GLU A 215 -39.79 15.40 2.64
#